data_AF-A0A2C5XV63-F1
#
_entry.id   AF-A0A2C5XV63-F1
#
_cell.length_a   1.000
_cell.length_b   1.000
_cell.length_c   1.000
_cell.angle_alpha   90.00
_cell.angle_beta   90.00
_cell.angle_gamma   90.00
#
_symmetry.space_group_name_H-M   'P 1'
#
loop_
_entity.id
_entity.type
_entity.pdbx_description
1 polymer ?
#
loop_
_entity_poly.entity_id
_entity_poly.type
_entity_poly.pdbx_seq_one_letter_code
_entity_poly.pdbx_strand_id
1 'polypeptide(L)'
;MASKTETWINQTGPDGRTALSYAAENGHEAILKLLLERGADTEAQGIYSHRTPLFYAAENGHEAILKLLLERGADTEAKDTIFGKTPLSYAAENGHEAILKLLLERGADIESKDYREQTPLLLAVARGQEAIVKYLLEQGADIEAKEYEDQTPLLLAGAMKLS
;
A
#
# COMPACT_ATOMS: atom_id res chain seq x y z
N MET A 1 -2.18 -11.66 -33.06
CA MET A 1 -3.43 -12.16 -32.46
C MET A 1 -3.09 -12.58 -31.05
N ALA A 2 -3.64 -11.90 -30.04
CA ALA A 2 -3.52 -12.37 -28.66
C ALA A 2 -4.19 -13.74 -28.57
N SER A 3 -3.50 -14.71 -27.97
CA SER A 3 -3.99 -16.07 -27.76
C SER A 3 -5.21 -16.04 -26.83
N LYS A 4 -6.17 -16.98 -26.99
CA LYS A 4 -7.34 -17.11 -26.08
C LYS A 4 -6.96 -17.20 -24.59
N THR A 5 -5.71 -17.55 -24.28
CA THR A 5 -5.17 -17.61 -22.92
C THR A 5 -4.89 -16.25 -22.30
N GLU A 6 -4.58 -15.23 -23.09
CA GLU A 6 -4.39 -13.85 -22.60
C GLU A 6 -5.72 -13.19 -22.22
N THR A 7 -6.85 -13.70 -22.73
CA THR A 7 -8.17 -13.07 -22.56
C THR A 7 -8.89 -13.45 -21.26
N TRP A 8 -8.50 -14.56 -20.61
CA TRP A 8 -9.16 -14.99 -19.35
C TRP A 8 -8.38 -14.61 -18.10
N ILE A 9 -7.05 -14.47 -18.19
CA ILE A 9 -6.21 -14.24 -17.00
C ILE A 9 -6.55 -12.92 -16.29
N ASN A 10 -6.99 -11.93 -17.06
CA ASN A 10 -7.41 -10.60 -16.59
C ASN A 10 -8.94 -10.43 -16.57
N GLN A 11 -9.72 -11.51 -16.61
CA GLN A 11 -11.16 -11.40 -16.41
C GLN A 11 -11.46 -10.92 -14.99
N THR A 12 -12.42 -9.99 -14.92
CA THR A 12 -12.82 -9.36 -13.67
C THR A 12 -14.10 -9.97 -13.13
N GLY A 13 -14.19 -10.08 -11.81
CA GLY A 13 -15.45 -10.35 -11.11
C GLY A 13 -16.42 -9.17 -11.15
N PRO A 14 -17.61 -9.30 -10.52
CA PRO A 14 -18.60 -8.22 -10.42
C PRO A 14 -18.09 -6.94 -9.76
N ASP A 15 -17.04 -7.03 -8.93
CA ASP A 15 -16.37 -5.92 -8.24
C ASP A 15 -15.17 -5.34 -9.03
N GLY A 16 -14.98 -5.79 -10.28
CA GLY A 16 -13.86 -5.36 -11.12
C GLY A 16 -12.51 -5.99 -10.76
N ARG A 17 -12.44 -6.83 -9.73
CA ARG A 17 -11.17 -7.40 -9.28
C ARG A 17 -10.79 -8.60 -10.12
N THR A 18 -9.50 -8.78 -10.36
CA THR A 18 -8.96 -9.95 -11.08
C THR A 18 -8.56 -11.06 -10.09
N ALA A 19 -8.30 -12.25 -10.62
CA ALA A 19 -7.73 -13.34 -9.82
C ALA A 19 -6.43 -12.93 -9.12
N LEU A 20 -5.62 -12.05 -9.74
CA LEU A 20 -4.39 -11.54 -9.16
C LEU A 20 -4.67 -10.68 -7.93
N SER A 21 -5.67 -9.80 -7.99
CA SER A 21 -6.09 -8.97 -6.84
C SER A 21 -6.53 -9.81 -5.65
N TYR A 22 -7.29 -10.89 -5.89
CA TYR A 22 -7.72 -11.80 -4.80
C TYR A 22 -6.55 -12.62 -4.23
N ALA A 23 -5.66 -13.11 -5.09
CA ALA A 23 -4.46 -13.83 -4.63
C ALA A 23 -3.57 -12.92 -3.78
N ALA A 24 -3.46 -11.64 -4.15
CA ALA A 24 -2.70 -10.65 -3.40
C ALA A 24 -3.31 -10.33 -2.04
N GLU A 25 -4.62 -10.10 -1.96
CA GLU A 25 -5.33 -9.84 -0.68
C GLU A 25 -5.24 -11.01 0.29
N ASN A 26 -5.32 -12.24 -0.21
CA ASN A 26 -5.40 -13.45 0.62
C ASN A 26 -4.04 -14.13 0.87
N GLY A 27 -2.93 -13.55 0.40
CA GLY A 27 -1.60 -14.12 0.67
C GLY A 27 -1.27 -15.39 -0.12
N HIS A 28 -1.96 -15.65 -1.23
CA HIS A 28 -1.75 -16.87 -2.03
C HIS A 28 -0.54 -16.75 -2.97
N GLU A 29 0.67 -16.76 -2.42
CA GLU A 29 1.92 -16.52 -3.16
C GLU A 29 2.11 -17.45 -4.38
N ALA A 30 1.89 -18.77 -4.22
CA ALA A 30 2.08 -19.73 -5.31
C ALA A 30 1.09 -19.48 -6.47
N ILE A 31 -0.15 -19.11 -6.15
CA ILE A 31 -1.17 -18.77 -7.15
C ILE A 31 -0.79 -17.46 -7.84
N LEU A 32 -0.38 -16.45 -7.06
CA LEU A 32 0.07 -15.17 -7.58
C LEU A 32 1.22 -15.33 -8.58
N LYS A 33 2.26 -16.11 -8.24
CA LYS A 33 3.37 -16.43 -9.17
C LYS A 33 2.88 -17.02 -10.48
N LEU A 34 2.01 -18.03 -10.41
CA LEU A 34 1.45 -18.68 -11.59
C LEU A 34 0.65 -17.69 -12.47
N LEU A 35 -0.15 -16.82 -11.85
CA LEU A 35 -0.91 -15.79 -12.58
C LEU A 35 0.03 -14.79 -13.28
N LEU A 36 1.06 -14.33 -12.57
CA LEU A 36 2.07 -13.42 -13.09
C LEU A 36 2.91 -14.04 -14.23
N GLU A 37 3.20 -15.34 -14.18
CA GLU A 37 3.85 -16.07 -15.28
C GLU A 37 2.97 -16.19 -16.53
N ARG A 38 1.64 -16.07 -16.38
CA ARG A 38 0.66 -16.12 -17.46
C ARG A 38 0.24 -14.75 -17.97
N GLY A 39 0.93 -13.69 -17.55
CA GLY A 39 0.67 -12.33 -18.01
C GLY A 39 -0.52 -11.65 -17.32
N ALA A 40 -0.80 -12.01 -16.06
CA ALA A 40 -1.74 -11.23 -15.25
C ALA A 40 -1.27 -9.77 -15.13
N ASP A 41 -2.20 -8.84 -15.27
CA ASP A 41 -1.96 -7.40 -15.18
C ASP A 41 -1.81 -6.98 -13.71
N THR A 42 -0.64 -6.42 -13.37
CA THR A 42 -0.32 -5.95 -12.01
C THR A 42 -1.06 -4.67 -11.64
N GLU A 43 -1.55 -3.92 -12.62
CA GLU A 43 -2.25 -2.65 -12.44
C GLU A 43 -3.77 -2.78 -12.53
N ALA A 44 -4.29 -4.01 -12.54
CA ALA A 44 -5.72 -4.24 -12.58
C ALA A 44 -6.42 -3.63 -11.35
N GLN A 45 -7.35 -2.70 -11.59
CA GLN A 45 -8.08 -1.96 -10.55
C GLN A 45 -9.51 -2.48 -10.39
N GLY A 46 -9.94 -2.67 -9.14
CA GLY A 46 -11.36 -2.91 -8.83
C GLY A 46 -12.22 -1.68 -9.13
N ILE A 47 -13.49 -1.87 -9.50
CA ILE A 47 -14.36 -0.75 -9.95
C ILE A 47 -14.80 0.19 -8.82
N TYR A 48 -14.75 -0.26 -7.57
CA TYR A 48 -15.28 0.52 -6.45
C TYR A 48 -14.23 1.40 -5.77
N SER A 49 -13.04 0.85 -5.57
CA SER A 49 -11.98 1.50 -4.79
C SER A 49 -10.72 1.78 -5.60
N HIS A 50 -10.65 1.35 -6.87
CA HIS A 50 -9.46 1.49 -7.72
C HIS A 50 -8.16 0.91 -7.10
N ARG A 51 -8.29 -0.03 -6.16
CA ARG A 51 -7.14 -0.69 -5.52
C ARG A 51 -6.49 -1.69 -6.48
N THR A 52 -5.16 -1.66 -6.53
CA THR A 52 -4.32 -2.60 -7.30
C THR A 52 -3.98 -3.85 -6.47
N PRO A 53 -3.50 -4.95 -7.08
CA PRO A 53 -2.88 -6.06 -6.37
C PRO A 53 -1.81 -5.64 -5.35
N LEU A 54 -0.96 -4.66 -5.69
CA LEU A 54 0.11 -4.18 -4.79
C LEU A 54 -0.50 -3.55 -3.52
N PHE A 55 -1.54 -2.75 -3.70
CA PHE A 55 -2.30 -2.17 -2.60
C PHE A 55 -2.82 -3.26 -1.65
N TYR A 56 -3.48 -4.30 -2.17
CA TYR A 56 -4.03 -5.37 -1.34
C TYR A 56 -2.95 -6.13 -0.56
N ALA A 57 -1.79 -6.36 -1.18
CA ALA A 57 -0.65 -6.98 -0.51
C ALA A 57 -0.10 -6.11 0.62
N ALA A 58 -0.01 -4.78 0.40
CA ALA A 58 0.45 -3.82 1.39
C ALA A 58 -0.52 -3.70 2.58
N GLU A 59 -1.83 -3.57 2.32
CA GLU A 59 -2.86 -3.48 3.35
C GLU A 59 -2.88 -4.70 4.28
N ASN A 60 -2.66 -5.90 3.72
CA ASN A 60 -2.77 -7.16 4.43
C ASN A 60 -1.43 -7.75 4.92
N GLY A 61 -0.30 -7.09 4.70
CA GLY A 61 0.98 -7.53 5.25
C GLY A 61 1.67 -8.67 4.48
N HIS A 62 1.31 -8.91 3.22
CA HIS A 62 1.86 -10.01 2.41
C HIS A 62 3.18 -9.64 1.74
N GLU A 63 4.27 -9.59 2.50
CA GLU A 63 5.61 -9.15 2.05
C GLU A 63 6.10 -9.87 0.79
N ALA A 64 6.01 -11.21 0.75
CA ALA A 64 6.49 -11.99 -0.40
C ALA A 64 5.73 -11.66 -1.69
N ILE A 65 4.42 -11.42 -1.58
CA ILE A 65 3.58 -11.01 -2.70
C ILE A 65 3.94 -9.60 -3.14
N LEU A 66 4.06 -8.67 -2.18
CA LEU A 66 4.43 -7.29 -2.46
C LEU A 66 5.74 -7.24 -3.24
N LYS A 67 6.75 -7.98 -2.79
CA LYS A 67 8.05 -8.08 -3.46
C LYS A 67 7.93 -8.56 -4.90
N LEU A 68 7.16 -9.61 -5.15
CA LEU A 68 6.93 -10.13 -6.50
C LEU A 68 6.24 -9.11 -7.40
N LEU A 69 5.23 -8.40 -6.90
CA LEU A 69 4.52 -7.37 -7.67
C LEU A 69 5.46 -6.21 -8.02
N LEU A 70 6.28 -5.74 -7.07
CA LEU A 70 7.27 -4.70 -7.31
C LEU A 70 8.36 -5.14 -8.29
N GLU A 71 8.79 -6.41 -8.26
CA GLU A 71 9.71 -6.98 -9.25
C GLU A 71 9.12 -7.02 -10.67
N ARG A 72 7.78 -7.03 -10.79
CA ARG A 72 7.07 -6.89 -12.07
C ARG A 72 6.75 -5.44 -12.46
N GLY A 73 7.25 -4.47 -11.68
CA GLY A 73 7.09 -3.05 -11.98
C GLY A 73 5.75 -2.46 -11.55
N ALA A 74 5.10 -3.05 -10.54
CA ALA A 74 3.86 -2.50 -10.01
C ALA A 74 4.05 -1.07 -9.47
N ASP A 75 3.07 -0.20 -9.72
CA ASP A 75 3.12 1.21 -9.31
C ASP A 75 2.95 1.36 -7.78
N THR A 76 3.94 1.99 -7.13
CA THR A 76 3.91 2.26 -5.69
C THR A 76 2.99 3.42 -5.31
N GLU A 77 2.63 4.28 -6.26
CA GLU A 77 1.90 5.53 -6.02
C GLU A 77 0.41 5.44 -6.35
N ALA A 78 -0.08 4.25 -6.70
CA ALA A 78 -1.50 4.03 -6.97
C ALA A 78 -2.35 4.39 -5.73
N LYS A 79 -3.26 5.37 -5.90
CA LYS A 79 -4.19 5.81 -4.85
C LYS A 79 -5.55 5.13 -4.99
N ASP A 80 -6.13 4.72 -3.87
CA ASP A 80 -7.52 4.29 -3.85
C ASP A 80 -8.47 5.49 -3.94
N THR A 81 -9.67 5.27 -4.50
CA THR A 81 -10.66 6.34 -4.66
C THR A 81 -11.49 6.63 -3.41
N ILE A 82 -11.38 5.82 -2.35
CA ILE A 82 -12.20 5.98 -1.14
C ILE A 82 -11.53 6.97 -0.18
N PHE A 83 -10.24 6.82 0.05
CA PHE A 83 -9.47 7.63 0.99
C PHE A 83 -8.30 8.37 0.36
N GLY A 84 -7.91 8.03 -0.88
CA GLY A 84 -6.76 8.65 -1.54
C GLY A 84 -5.42 8.14 -1.00
N LYS A 85 -5.41 6.98 -0.34
CA LYS A 85 -4.24 6.41 0.31
C LYS A 85 -3.43 5.58 -0.68
N THR A 86 -2.11 5.57 -0.48
CA THR A 86 -1.16 4.74 -1.23
C THR A 86 -0.93 3.41 -0.51
N PRO A 87 -0.31 2.40 -1.16
CA PRO A 87 0.23 1.22 -0.49
C PRO A 87 1.09 1.56 0.74
N LEU A 88 1.90 2.62 0.67
CA LEU A 88 2.74 3.07 1.79
C LEU A 88 1.88 3.56 2.97
N SER A 89 0.83 4.35 2.70
CA SER A 89 -0.12 4.81 3.71
C SER A 89 -0.74 3.64 4.50
N TYR A 90 -1.15 2.57 3.80
CA TYR A 90 -1.75 1.39 4.45
C TYR A 90 -0.73 0.55 5.21
N ALA A 91 0.48 0.37 4.68
CA ALA A 91 1.55 -0.31 5.40
C ALA A 91 1.87 0.43 6.71
N ALA A 92 1.89 1.76 6.66
CA ALA A 92 2.12 2.61 7.83
C ALA A 92 0.98 2.53 8.85
N GLU A 93 -0.27 2.65 8.40
CA GLU A 93 -1.45 2.57 9.26
C GLU A 93 -1.55 1.21 9.98
N ASN A 94 -1.32 0.12 9.24
CA ASN A 94 -1.52 -1.23 9.75
C ASN A 94 -0.30 -1.83 10.47
N GLY A 95 0.84 -1.14 10.49
CA GLY A 95 2.03 -1.62 11.22
C GLY A 95 2.91 -2.60 10.45
N HIS A 96 2.79 -2.67 9.12
CA HIS A 96 3.55 -3.61 8.28
C HIS A 96 4.95 -3.06 7.96
N GLU A 97 5.83 -3.07 8.96
CA GLU A 97 7.16 -2.44 8.87
C GLU A 97 8.01 -2.94 7.69
N ALA A 98 8.05 -4.24 7.42
CA ALA A 98 8.83 -4.80 6.31
C ALA A 98 8.32 -4.32 4.93
N ILE A 99 7.00 -4.23 4.78
CA ILE A 99 6.35 -3.70 3.57
C ILE A 99 6.65 -2.21 3.40
N LEU A 100 6.52 -1.43 4.49
CA LEU A 100 6.81 -0.01 4.49
C LEU A 100 8.26 0.26 4.02
N LYS A 101 9.23 -0.46 4.60
CA LYS A 101 10.64 -0.36 4.20
C LYS A 101 10.83 -0.70 2.73
N LEU A 102 10.23 -1.80 2.27
CA LEU A 102 10.38 -2.22 0.87
C LEU A 102 9.77 -1.20 -0.11
N LEU A 103 8.63 -0.59 0.22
CA LEU A 103 8.02 0.46 -0.61
C LEU A 103 8.91 1.70 -0.71
N LEU A 104 9.48 2.16 0.42
CA LEU A 104 10.40 3.30 0.44
C LEU A 104 11.70 3.01 -0.32
N GLU A 105 12.24 1.79 -0.20
CA GLU A 105 13.38 1.33 -1.01
C GLU A 105 13.09 1.34 -2.52
N ARG A 106 11.82 1.19 -2.92
CA ARG A 106 11.38 1.30 -4.32
C ARG A 106 10.96 2.70 -4.73
N GLY A 107 11.20 3.71 -3.88
CA GLY A 107 10.98 5.11 -4.19
C GLY A 107 9.55 5.59 -3.96
N ALA A 108 8.77 4.90 -3.12
CA ALA A 108 7.47 5.41 -2.72
C ALA A 108 7.60 6.77 -2.01
N ASP A 109 6.64 7.67 -2.22
CA ASP A 109 6.68 9.01 -1.63
C ASP A 109 6.36 8.95 -0.12
N ILE A 110 7.39 9.22 0.69
CA ILE A 110 7.29 9.26 2.16
C ILE A 110 6.31 10.32 2.66
N GLU A 111 6.07 11.37 1.88
CA GLU A 111 5.14 12.46 2.17
C GLU A 111 3.80 12.32 1.44
N SER A 112 3.51 11.14 0.88
CA SER A 112 2.26 10.90 0.15
C SER A 112 1.03 11.22 1.00
N LYS A 113 0.17 12.11 0.49
CA LYS A 113 -1.02 12.56 1.20
C LYS A 113 -2.29 11.89 0.74
N ASP A 114 -3.11 11.49 1.70
CA ASP A 114 -4.48 11.06 1.46
C ASP A 114 -5.46 12.25 1.32
N TYR A 115 -6.75 12.01 1.11
CA TYR A 115 -7.74 13.09 0.91
C TYR A 115 -7.98 13.96 2.16
N ARG A 116 -7.46 13.55 3.32
CA ARG A 116 -7.51 14.31 4.58
C ARG A 116 -6.17 14.98 4.88
N GLU A 117 -5.26 15.01 3.90
CA GLU A 117 -3.89 15.49 4.02
C GLU A 117 -3.04 14.69 5.02
N GLN A 118 -3.43 13.45 5.34
CA GLN A 118 -2.67 12.60 6.26
C GLN A 118 -1.50 11.95 5.52
N THR A 119 -0.30 12.06 6.09
CA THR A 119 0.92 11.38 5.62
C THR A 119 1.01 9.97 6.24
N PRO A 120 1.88 9.07 5.71
CA PRO A 120 2.14 7.78 6.33
C PRO A 120 2.58 7.91 7.80
N LEU A 121 3.35 8.96 8.14
CA LEU A 121 3.76 9.24 9.52
C LEU A 121 2.54 9.52 10.41
N LEU A 122 1.64 10.42 10.00
CA LEU A 122 0.42 10.75 10.75
C LEU A 122 -0.45 9.52 10.98
N LEU A 123 -0.64 8.69 9.96
CA LEU A 123 -1.41 7.45 10.06
C LEU A 123 -0.77 6.44 11.02
N ALA A 124 0.54 6.25 10.95
CA ALA A 124 1.29 5.36 11.85
C ALA A 124 1.18 5.83 13.31
N VAL A 125 1.27 7.14 13.55
CA VAL A 125 1.12 7.69 14.90
C VAL A 125 -0.31 7.52 15.42
N ALA A 126 -1.32 7.82 14.61
CA ALA A 126 -2.73 7.66 14.99
C ALA A 126 -3.10 6.22 15.37
N ARG A 127 -2.34 5.23 14.87
CA ARG A 127 -2.49 3.80 15.17
C ARG A 127 -1.49 3.26 16.20
N GLY A 128 -0.58 4.10 16.71
CA GLY A 128 0.41 3.70 17.71
C GLY A 128 1.52 2.78 17.19
N GLN A 129 1.85 2.86 15.89
CA GLN A 129 2.83 2.00 15.24
C GLN A 129 4.27 2.48 15.50
N GLU A 130 4.75 2.34 16.74
CA GLU A 130 6.00 2.95 17.21
C GLU A 130 7.22 2.67 16.32
N ALA A 131 7.39 1.43 15.85
CA ALA A 131 8.51 1.05 15.00
C ALA A 131 8.49 1.77 13.64
N ILE A 132 7.31 1.91 13.04
CA ILE A 132 7.12 2.65 11.79
C ILE A 132 7.35 4.14 12.01
N VAL A 133 6.83 4.71 13.10
CA VAL A 133 7.03 6.13 13.43
C VAL A 133 8.52 6.44 13.56
N LYS A 134 9.25 5.63 14.33
CA LYS A 134 10.72 5.77 14.46
C LYS A 134 11.40 5.69 13.10
N TYR A 135 11.08 4.68 12.30
CA TYR A 135 11.70 4.49 11.01
C TYR A 135 11.43 5.65 10.04
N LEU A 136 10.19 6.13 9.93
CA LEU A 136 9.84 7.25 9.06
C LEU A 136 10.57 8.54 9.47
N LEU A 137 10.67 8.83 10.77
CA LEU A 137 11.44 9.95 11.28
C LEU A 137 12.95 9.82 10.97
N GLU A 138 13.50 8.61 11.07
CA GLU A 138 14.89 8.33 10.68
C GLU A 138 15.13 8.53 9.17
N GLN A 139 14.11 8.27 8.34
CA GLN A 139 14.15 8.53 6.90
C GLN A 139 13.83 9.99 6.54
N GLY A 140 13.60 10.86 7.54
CA GLY A 140 13.39 12.30 7.34
C GLY A 140 11.96 12.71 7.00
N ALA A 141 10.96 11.90 7.38
CA ALA A 141 9.56 12.29 7.26
C ALA A 141 9.27 13.58 8.04
N ASP A 142 8.47 14.48 7.46
CA ASP A 142 8.15 15.78 8.05
C ASP A 142 7.23 15.63 9.28
N ILE A 143 7.74 16.00 10.46
CA ILE A 143 6.99 16.00 11.72
C ILE A 143 5.97 17.14 11.78
N GLU A 144 6.06 18.16 10.93
CA GLU A 144 5.13 19.30 10.93
C GLU A 144 4.02 19.15 9.87
N ALA A 145 3.92 17.99 9.22
CA ALA A 145 2.85 17.70 8.28
C ALA A 145 1.48 17.93 8.94
N LYS A 146 0.64 18.78 8.31
CA LYS A 146 -0.67 19.18 8.83
C LYS A 146 -1.80 18.44 8.12
N GLU A 147 -2.75 17.95 8.90
CA GLU A 147 -4.04 17.47 8.39
C GLU A 147 -5.01 18.63 8.14
N TYR A 148 -6.11 18.37 7.41
CA TYR A 148 -7.15 19.35 7.06
C TYR A 148 -7.86 20.04 8.27
N GLU A 149 -7.52 19.70 9.52
CA GLU A 149 -8.09 20.31 10.74
C GLU A 149 -7.08 21.06 11.63
N ASP A 150 -5.91 21.49 11.10
CA ASP A 150 -4.89 22.26 11.85
C ASP A 150 -4.35 21.57 13.12
N GLN A 151 -4.68 20.30 13.36
CA GLN A 151 -4.11 19.49 14.44
C GLN A 151 -2.70 19.04 14.02
N THR A 152 -1.70 19.75 14.53
CA THR A 152 -0.28 19.51 14.26
C THR A 152 0.22 18.28 15.03
N PRO A 153 1.22 17.53 14.53
CA PRO A 153 1.87 16.43 15.25
C PRO A 153 2.63 16.85 16.52
N LEU A 154 2.70 18.15 16.84
CA LEU A 154 3.26 18.65 18.10
C LEU A 154 2.57 18.08 19.36
N LEU A 155 1.33 17.59 19.27
CA LEU A 155 0.66 16.90 20.38
C LEU A 155 1.15 15.45 20.58
N LEU A 156 1.79 14.84 19.57
CA LEU A 156 2.10 13.41 19.55
C LEU A 156 3.45 13.07 20.20
N ALA A 157 4.42 13.98 20.19
CA ALA A 157 5.67 13.81 20.93
C ALA A 157 5.48 13.79 22.46
N GLY A 158 4.36 14.34 22.97
CA GLY A 158 3.97 14.25 24.38
C GLY A 158 3.44 12.86 24.78
N ALA A 159 2.76 12.16 23.87
CA ALA A 159 2.16 10.85 24.13
C ALA A 159 3.19 9.70 24.12
N MET A 160 4.27 9.81 23.32
CA MET A 160 5.35 8.81 23.29
C MET A 160 6.31 8.89 24.49
N LYS A 161 6.15 9.86 25.40
CA LYS A 161 6.97 10.04 26.62
C LYS A 161 6.38 9.42 27.89
N LEU A 162 5.36 8.56 27.78
CA LEU A 162 4.67 7.99 28.95
C LEU A 162 4.76 6.44 29.10
N SER A 163 5.76 5.79 28.50
CA SER A 163 6.06 4.36 28.76
C SER A 163 7.30 4.17 29.64
#